data_AF-C7DD64-F1
#
_entry.id   AF-C7DD64-F1
#
_cell.length_a   1.000
_cell.length_b   1.000
_cell.length_c   1.000
_cell.angle_alpha   90.00
_cell.angle_beta   90.00
_cell.angle_gamma   90.00
#
_symmetry.space_group_name_H-M   'P 1'
#
loop_
_entity.id
_entity.type
_entity.pdbx_description
1 polymer ?
#
loop_
_entity_poly.entity_id
_entity_poly.type
_entity_poly.pdbx_seq_one_letter_code
_entity_poly.pdbx_strand_id
1 'polypeptide(L)'
;MTKKPQTSKDAADKVVKNIRRKTRQTYSAEEKIRIVLAGLRGEESISVLCRREGIAESLYYSWSKEFLEAGKRRLSGDTARQATSPEVKDLRSDSLALKECVADLTLENRLLKKSMTGNGEYGE
;
A
#
# COMPACT_ATOMS: atom_id res chain seq x y z
N MET A 1 55.33 5.75 28.51
CA MET A 1 54.90 5.71 27.10
C MET A 1 53.46 6.22 27.01
N THR A 2 53.20 7.10 26.05
CA THR A 2 52.07 8.03 25.97
C THR A 2 50.72 7.33 25.74
N LYS A 3 49.71 7.66 26.56
CA LYS A 3 48.31 7.26 26.33
C LYS A 3 47.79 7.95 25.08
N LYS A 4 47.47 7.19 24.02
CA LYS A 4 46.83 7.70 22.79
C LYS A 4 45.46 8.34 23.12
N PRO A 5 45.07 9.40 22.39
CA PRO A 5 43.85 10.15 22.69
C PRO A 5 42.61 9.30 22.38
N GLN A 6 41.96 8.76 23.42
CA GLN A 6 40.71 7.99 23.32
C GLN A 6 39.52 8.85 22.83
N THR A 7 39.65 10.17 22.90
CA THR A 7 38.62 11.16 22.57
C THR A 7 38.20 11.15 21.10
N SER A 8 39.09 10.79 20.17
CA SER A 8 38.79 10.78 18.72
C SER A 8 37.89 9.62 18.33
N LYS A 9 38.05 8.45 18.97
CA LYS A 9 37.26 7.25 18.71
C LYS A 9 35.83 7.41 19.22
N ASP A 10 35.68 7.95 20.43
CA ASP A 10 34.36 8.21 21.03
C ASP A 10 33.56 9.27 20.25
N ALA A 11 34.24 10.28 19.69
CA ALA A 11 33.60 11.28 18.83
C ALA A 11 33.09 10.66 17.52
N ALA A 12 33.90 9.82 16.86
CA ALA A 12 33.51 9.13 15.64
C ALA A 12 32.31 8.18 15.89
N ASP A 13 32.33 7.42 16.98
CA ASP A 13 31.25 6.50 17.34
C ASP A 13 29.93 7.24 17.63
N LYS A 14 29.99 8.42 18.26
CA LYS A 14 28.82 9.30 18.45
C LYS A 14 28.26 9.79 17.11
N VAL A 15 29.12 10.18 16.18
CA VAL A 15 28.70 10.62 14.82
C VAL A 15 28.00 9.47 14.08
N VAL A 16 28.57 8.27 14.08
CA VAL A 16 27.97 7.09 13.41
C VAL A 16 26.63 6.72 14.04
N LYS A 17 26.50 6.74 15.38
CA LYS A 17 25.22 6.50 16.06
C LYS A 17 24.17 7.54 15.69
N ASN A 18 24.54 8.81 15.59
CA ASN A 18 23.63 9.88 15.19
C ASN A 18 23.19 9.74 13.73
N ILE A 19 24.10 9.37 12.82
CA ILE A 19 23.77 9.07 11.42
C ILE A 19 22.76 7.92 11.37
N ARG A 20 23.06 6.80 12.05
CA ARG A 20 22.16 5.61 12.10
C ARG A 20 20.79 5.95 12.67
N ARG A 21 20.74 6.78 13.73
CA ARG A 21 19.50 7.23 14.35
C ARG A 21 18.68 8.10 13.39
N LYS A 22 19.32 9.05 12.70
CA LYS A 22 18.67 9.89 11.67
C LYS A 22 18.17 9.07 10.49
N THR A 23 18.93 8.08 10.02
CA THR A 23 18.47 7.18 8.94
C THR A 23 17.37 6.22 9.37
N ARG A 24 17.16 6.01 10.68
CA ARG A 24 16.05 5.23 11.23
C ARG A 24 14.84 6.10 11.61
N GLN A 25 14.93 7.42 11.40
CA GLN A 25 13.81 8.32 11.63
C GLN A 25 12.70 7.97 10.65
N THR A 26 11.57 7.47 11.17
CA THR A 26 10.38 7.15 10.39
C THR A 26 9.48 8.38 10.34
N TYR A 27 9.17 8.86 9.14
CA TYR A 27 8.23 9.97 8.93
C TYR A 27 6.84 9.41 8.62
N SER A 28 5.81 9.92 9.31
CA SER A 28 4.43 9.57 9.00
C SER A 28 4.03 10.08 7.62
N ALA A 29 2.98 9.50 7.02
CA ALA A 29 2.47 9.98 5.74
C ALA A 29 2.02 11.45 5.83
N GLU A 30 1.33 11.82 6.92
CA GLU A 30 0.88 13.20 7.17
C GLU A 30 2.05 14.18 7.25
N GLU A 31 3.14 13.77 7.89
CA GLU A 31 4.34 14.61 8.01
C GLU A 31 5.02 14.84 6.67
N LYS A 32 5.21 13.76 5.88
CA LYS A 32 5.75 13.88 4.52
C LYS A 32 4.90 14.83 3.68
N ILE A 33 3.57 14.68 3.73
CA ILE A 33 2.63 15.52 2.98
C ILE A 33 2.75 16.99 3.42
N ARG A 34 2.76 17.27 4.72
CA ARG A 34 2.90 18.63 5.25
C ARG A 34 4.16 19.33 4.72
N ILE A 35 5.29 18.63 4.75
CA ILE A 35 6.58 19.17 4.30
C ILE A 35 6.57 19.39 2.78
N VAL A 36 6.05 18.43 2.00
CA VAL A 36 5.93 18.58 0.54
C VAL A 36 5.06 19.78 0.19
N LEU A 37 3.91 19.96 0.84
CA LEU A 37 3.03 21.10 0.60
C LEU A 37 3.66 22.44 0.98
N ALA A 38 4.44 22.49 2.08
CA ALA A 38 5.18 23.70 2.44
C ALA A 38 6.20 24.08 1.36
N GLY A 39 6.95 23.10 0.83
CA GLY A 39 7.90 23.35 -0.25
C GLY A 39 7.24 23.77 -1.57
N LEU A 40 6.09 23.20 -1.91
CA LEU A 40 5.31 23.58 -3.09
C LEU A 40 4.71 24.99 -2.97
N ARG A 41 4.43 25.46 -1.74
CA ARG A 41 3.92 26.81 -1.49
C ARG A 41 4.97 27.89 -1.82
N GLY A 42 6.25 27.56 -1.68
CA GLY A 42 7.36 28.43 -2.09
C GLY A 42 7.59 29.66 -1.21
N GLU A 43 7.12 29.67 0.04
CA GLU A 43 7.33 30.78 0.99
C GLU A 43 8.80 30.94 1.41
N GLU A 44 9.55 29.84 1.44
CA GLU A 44 10.99 29.80 1.73
C GLU A 44 11.69 28.86 0.75
N SER A 45 13.02 28.96 0.65
CA SER A 45 13.77 28.03 -0.19
C SER A 45 13.71 26.61 0.37
N ILE A 46 13.72 25.60 -0.51
CA ILE A 46 13.70 24.18 -0.12
C ILE A 46 14.85 23.84 0.85
N SER A 47 16.01 24.48 0.69
CA SER A 47 17.15 24.33 1.58
C SER A 47 16.88 24.82 3.01
N VAL A 48 16.13 25.92 3.19
CA VAL A 48 15.74 26.44 4.51
C VAL A 48 14.69 25.52 5.14
N LEU A 49 13.69 25.12 4.37
CA LEU A 49 12.66 24.16 4.80
C LEU A 49 13.30 22.85 5.28
N CYS A 50 14.19 22.25 4.47
CA CYS A 50 14.83 20.98 4.82
C CYS A 50 15.68 21.07 6.10
N ARG A 51 16.36 22.20 6.33
CA ARG A 51 17.11 22.44 7.58
C ARG A 51 16.19 22.55 8.79
N ARG A 52 15.04 23.24 8.67
CA ARG A 52 14.06 23.37 9.75
C ARG A 52 13.44 22.03 10.11
N GLU A 53 13.04 21.26 9.10
CA GLU A 53 12.40 19.95 9.28
C GLU A 53 13.42 18.83 9.59
N GLY A 54 14.72 19.12 9.53
CA GLY A 54 15.79 18.18 9.85
C GLY A 54 15.97 17.05 8.80
N ILE A 55 15.53 17.28 7.56
CA ILE A 55 15.60 16.32 6.45
C ILE A 55 16.70 16.69 5.45
N ALA A 56 17.13 15.70 4.66
CA ALA A 56 17.98 15.96 3.51
C ALA A 56 17.12 16.46 2.33
N GLU A 57 17.65 17.38 1.53
CA GLU A 57 16.95 17.88 0.33
C GLU A 57 16.60 16.75 -0.65
N SER A 58 17.47 15.74 -0.79
CA SER A 58 17.18 14.55 -1.62
C SER A 58 15.92 13.82 -1.19
N LEU A 59 15.65 13.77 0.12
CA LEU A 59 14.47 13.13 0.68
C LEU A 59 13.20 13.93 0.35
N TYR A 60 13.27 15.25 0.45
CA TYR A 60 12.20 16.15 0.01
C TYR A 60 11.85 15.92 -1.47
N TYR A 61 12.85 15.91 -2.36
CA TYR A 61 12.60 15.75 -3.79
C TYR A 61 12.03 14.37 -4.13
N SER A 62 12.46 13.30 -3.43
CA SER A 62 11.85 11.97 -3.58
C SER A 62 10.37 11.99 -3.22
N TRP A 63 10.03 12.56 -2.06
CA TRP A 63 8.64 12.63 -1.61
C TRP A 63 7.78 13.54 -2.48
N SER A 64 8.31 14.69 -2.90
CA SER A 64 7.62 15.62 -3.80
C SER A 64 7.30 14.97 -5.13
N LYS A 65 8.27 14.23 -5.70
CA LYS A 65 8.06 13.46 -6.94
C LYS A 65 6.98 12.39 -6.76
N GLU A 66 7.08 11.57 -5.72
CA GLU A 66 6.09 10.50 -5.45
C GLU A 66 4.68 11.07 -5.23
N PHE A 67 4.57 12.18 -4.48
CA PHE A 67 3.30 12.84 -4.20
C PHE A 67 2.64 13.40 -5.48
N LEU A 68 3.42 14.07 -6.33
CA LEU A 68 2.92 14.63 -7.59
C LEU A 68 2.58 13.54 -8.61
N GLU A 69 3.39 12.49 -8.72
CA GLU A 69 3.09 11.35 -9.60
C GLU A 69 1.83 10.61 -9.16
N ALA A 70 1.63 10.40 -7.86
CA ALA A 70 0.39 9.82 -7.34
C ALA A 70 -0.83 10.71 -7.66
N GLY A 71 -0.70 12.02 -7.48
CA GLY A 71 -1.74 12.99 -7.86
C GLY A 71 -2.06 12.95 -9.35
N LYS A 72 -1.02 12.93 -10.20
CA LYS A 72 -1.16 12.82 -11.66
C LYS A 72 -1.87 11.55 -12.08
N ARG A 73 -1.44 10.39 -11.57
CA ARG A 73 -2.08 9.08 -11.84
C ARG A 73 -3.55 9.08 -11.46
N ARG A 74 -3.89 9.69 -10.31
CA ARG A 74 -5.28 9.80 -9.87
C ARG A 74 -6.11 10.69 -10.79
N LEU A 75 -5.56 11.82 -11.23
CA LEU A 75 -6.24 12.76 -12.13
C LEU A 75 -6.33 12.26 -13.57
N SER A 76 -5.35 11.48 -14.04
CA SER A 76 -5.37 10.85 -15.36
C SER A 76 -6.30 9.64 -15.45
N GLY A 77 -7.05 9.33 -14.39
CA GLY A 77 -7.99 8.21 -14.38
C GLY A 77 -7.32 6.83 -14.26
N ASP A 78 -6.03 6.77 -13.94
CA ASP A 78 -5.25 5.52 -13.78
C ASP A 78 -5.55 4.78 -12.47
N THR A 79 -6.66 5.15 -11.83
CA THR A 79 -7.25 4.34 -10.77
C THR A 79 -8.48 3.69 -11.36
N ALA A 80 -8.38 2.38 -11.57
CA ALA A 80 -9.55 1.52 -11.51
C ALA A 80 -10.39 1.98 -10.32
N ARG A 81 -11.57 2.54 -10.58
CA ARG A 81 -12.65 2.50 -9.60
C ARG A 81 -12.69 1.03 -9.18
N GLN A 82 -12.39 0.73 -7.92
CA GLN A 82 -12.39 -0.63 -7.37
C GLN A 82 -13.71 -1.38 -7.66
N ALA A 83 -14.78 -0.67 -8.03
CA ALA A 83 -16.05 -1.26 -8.46
C ALA A 83 -16.13 -1.73 -9.93
N THR A 84 -15.20 -1.34 -10.81
CA THR A 84 -15.26 -1.57 -12.27
C THR A 84 -13.90 -1.94 -12.89
N SER A 85 -13.00 -2.59 -12.16
CA SER A 85 -11.85 -3.24 -12.78
C SER A 85 -12.34 -4.30 -13.80
N PRO A 86 -11.66 -4.51 -14.95
CA PRO A 86 -11.93 -5.64 -15.84
C PRO A 86 -11.99 -6.96 -15.08
N GLU A 87 -11.07 -7.16 -14.13
CA GLU A 87 -11.03 -8.31 -13.23
C GLU A 87 -12.31 -8.47 -12.40
N VAL A 88 -12.92 -7.39 -11.93
CA VAL A 88 -14.19 -7.43 -11.18
C VAL A 88 -15.36 -7.78 -12.11
N LYS A 89 -15.31 -7.36 -13.38
CA LYS A 89 -16.32 -7.74 -14.37
C LYS A 89 -16.19 -9.22 -14.72
N ASP A 90 -14.98 -9.69 -14.94
CA ASP A 90 -14.67 -11.10 -15.27
C ASP A 90 -15.04 -12.00 -14.09
N LEU A 91 -14.64 -11.65 -12.86
CA LEU A 91 -15.05 -12.37 -11.64
C LEU A 91 -16.57 -12.41 -11.45
N ARG A 92 -17.30 -11.35 -11.81
CA ARG A 92 -18.77 -11.36 -11.75
C ARG A 92 -19.38 -12.28 -12.82
N SER A 93 -18.81 -12.30 -14.02
CA SER A 93 -19.22 -13.20 -15.10
C SER A 93 -18.97 -14.66 -14.71
N ASP A 94 -17.78 -14.96 -14.20
CA ASP A 94 -17.40 -16.30 -13.74
C ASP A 94 -18.28 -16.76 -12.57
N SER A 95 -18.56 -15.87 -11.62
CA SER A 95 -19.47 -16.17 -10.50
C SER A 95 -20.90 -16.46 -10.97
N LEU A 96 -21.36 -15.80 -12.03
CA LEU A 96 -22.67 -16.09 -12.62
C LEU A 96 -22.69 -17.48 -13.28
N ALA A 97 -21.72 -17.75 -14.15
CA ALA A 97 -21.60 -19.04 -14.84
C ALA A 97 -21.47 -20.21 -13.84
N LEU A 98 -20.67 -20.04 -12.78
CA LEU A 98 -20.53 -21.04 -11.73
C LEU A 98 -21.86 -21.27 -10.98
N LYS A 99 -22.64 -20.22 -10.70
CA LYS A 99 -23.95 -20.37 -10.06
C LYS A 99 -24.94 -21.12 -10.92
N GLU A 100 -24.95 -20.88 -12.23
CA GLU A 100 -25.79 -21.61 -13.18
C GLU A 100 -25.43 -23.10 -13.20
N CYS A 101 -24.14 -23.43 -13.38
CA CYS A 101 -23.68 -24.83 -13.34
C CYS A 101 -24.03 -25.53 -12.01
N VAL A 102 -23.85 -24.85 -10.87
CA VAL A 102 -24.21 -25.41 -9.56
C VAL A 102 -25.72 -25.63 -9.45
N ALA A 103 -26.54 -24.72 -9.97
CA ALA A 103 -28.00 -24.88 -9.96
C ALA A 103 -28.43 -26.10 -10.79
N ASP A 104 -27.89 -26.26 -12.00
CA ASP A 104 -28.17 -27.40 -12.88
C ASP A 104 -27.77 -28.72 -12.22
N LEU A 105 -26.54 -28.81 -11.71
CA LEU A 105 -26.05 -29.98 -11.00
C LEU A 105 -26.86 -30.28 -9.73
N THR A 106 -27.37 -29.26 -9.04
CA THR A 106 -28.22 -29.42 -7.85
C THR A 106 -29.58 -30.02 -8.22
N LEU A 107 -30.18 -29.56 -9.32
CA LEU A 107 -31.44 -30.11 -9.83
C LEU A 107 -31.25 -31.56 -10.28
N GLU A 108 -30.20 -31.85 -11.03
CA GLU A 108 -29.88 -33.21 -11.48
C GLU A 108 -29.63 -34.14 -10.30
N ASN A 109 -28.83 -33.72 -9.32
CA ASN A 109 -28.63 -34.50 -8.08
C ASN A 109 -29.93 -34.78 -7.34
N ARG A 110 -30.87 -33.82 -7.29
CA ARG A 110 -32.16 -34.02 -6.64
C ARG A 110 -33.02 -35.03 -7.41
N LEU A 111 -33.01 -34.99 -8.73
CA LEU A 111 -33.71 -35.96 -9.57
C LEU A 111 -33.12 -37.36 -9.42
N LEU A 112 -31.79 -37.48 -9.51
CA LEU A 112 -31.09 -38.76 -9.34
C LEU A 112 -31.32 -39.35 -7.95
N LYS A 113 -31.26 -38.54 -6.89
CA LYS A 113 -31.59 -39.01 -5.53
C LYS A 113 -33.02 -39.53 -5.46
N LYS A 114 -34.00 -38.80 -6.01
CA LYS A 114 -35.41 -39.26 -6.06
C LYS A 114 -35.59 -40.55 -6.86
N SER A 115 -34.86 -40.72 -7.97
CA SER A 115 -34.95 -41.93 -8.78
C SER A 115 -34.22 -43.12 -8.16
N MET A 116 -33.12 -42.88 -7.43
CA MET A 116 -32.34 -43.91 -6.74
C MET A 116 -33.00 -44.37 -5.43
N THR A 117 -33.71 -43.49 -4.72
CA THR A 117 -34.55 -43.86 -3.57
C THR A 117 -35.93 -44.36 -4.02
N GLY A 118 -35.98 -45.10 -5.14
CA GLY A 118 -37.19 -45.36 -5.92
C GLY A 118 -38.40 -45.74 -5.07
N ASN A 119 -39.58 -45.22 -5.47
CA ASN A 119 -40.92 -45.75 -5.18
C ASN A 119 -41.00 -46.81 -4.05
N GLY A 120 -40.76 -46.40 -2.81
CA GLY A 120 -40.71 -47.33 -1.69
C GLY A 120 -40.67 -46.63 -0.34
N GLU A 121 -41.83 -46.16 0.11
CA GLU A 121 -42.45 -46.40 1.43
C GLU A 121 -43.63 -45.43 1.58
N TYR A 122 -44.86 -45.91 1.32
CA TYR A 122 -45.81 -46.51 2.26
C TYR A 122 -46.56 -45.45 3.09
N GLY A 123 -47.86 -45.67 3.22
CA GLY A 123 -48.82 -44.71 3.74
C GLY A 123 -48.70 -44.45 5.24
N GLU A 124 -49.58 -43.51 5.63
CA GLU A 124 -49.81 -42.87 6.94
C GLU A 124 -48.90 -41.67 7.28
#